data_AF-A0A0J7JX45-F1
#
_entry.id   AF-A0A0J7JX45-F1
#
_cell.length_a   1.000
_cell.length_b   1.000
_cell.length_c   1.000
_cell.angle_alpha   90.00
_cell.angle_beta   90.00
_cell.angle_gamma   90.00
#
_symmetry.space_group_name_H-M   'P 1'
#
loop_
_entity.id
_entity.type
_entity.pdbx_description
1 polymer ?
#
loop_
_entity_poly.entity_id
_entity_poly.type
_entity_poly.pdbx_seq_one_letter_code
_entity_poly.pdbx_strand_id
1 'polypeptide(L)'
;MFANRISYAFDFIGPSYALDTVCSSSLTAMHQAVVAIRTGQCDAAIVGGLNLILDPAYTIHFNKLNMLSKDGRCKSFDITADGYVRAEAVVAIYLQKATNARRIYATVINTAINTDGYKSKDIINPSSDMQYLMLREIYSEAGINPEDVDYVEAHGTGTQAGDSCELAAIDKLFCKNRRTPLLIGSVKSNMGHSEPASGLCSIAKVLIAMEAGVIPANIHFAIPNTNIPALREGRIRVIDKATPWNGGLVGINSFGIGGANSHVILRSNSKAKMTLVSSTIESRLPKLMAVSGRTKEAVHVLLDKANEYRENNEFLSLLHTIHSDNIAGHNTRGYEILAYDGTREIATKNYDEKRPIWFIFSGMGTQWPGMGRELLGIEICQR
;
A
#
# COMPACT_ATOMS: atom_id res chain seq x y z
N MET A 1 -14.22 18.86 -3.36
CA MET A 1 -13.02 19.43 -2.70
C MET A 1 -11.98 18.41 -2.24
N PHE A 2 -12.33 17.13 -1.94
CA PHE A 2 -11.34 16.14 -1.47
C PHE A 2 -10.08 16.05 -2.35
N ALA A 3 -10.24 15.84 -3.66
CA ALA A 3 -9.13 15.79 -4.60
C ALA A 3 -8.52 17.17 -4.88
N ASN A 4 -9.35 18.19 -5.13
CA ASN A 4 -8.84 19.51 -5.57
C ASN A 4 -8.02 20.22 -4.51
N ARG A 5 -8.29 20.01 -3.20
CA ARG A 5 -7.43 20.56 -2.14
C ARG A 5 -6.05 19.93 -2.11
N ILE A 6 -5.93 18.64 -2.43
CA ILE A 6 -4.63 17.97 -2.56
C ILE A 6 -3.90 18.54 -3.77
N SER A 7 -4.56 18.63 -4.93
CA SER A 7 -3.96 19.23 -6.12
C SER A 7 -3.50 20.67 -5.89
N TYR A 8 -4.32 21.49 -5.23
CA TYR A 8 -3.97 22.87 -4.86
C TYR A 8 -2.76 22.93 -3.93
N ALA A 9 -2.72 22.09 -2.89
CA ALA A 9 -1.66 22.12 -1.88
C ALA A 9 -0.29 21.67 -2.41
N PHE A 10 -0.27 20.77 -3.40
CA PHE A 10 0.96 20.22 -3.96
C PHE A 10 1.27 20.73 -5.39
N ASP A 11 0.50 21.71 -5.88
CA ASP A 11 0.63 22.27 -7.23
C ASP A 11 0.55 21.20 -8.33
N PHE A 12 -0.34 20.21 -8.17
CA PHE A 12 -0.58 19.20 -9.19
C PHE A 12 -1.53 19.72 -10.26
N ILE A 13 -1.03 19.80 -11.49
CA ILE A 13 -1.74 20.34 -12.66
C ILE A 13 -2.46 19.28 -13.50
N GLY A 14 -2.32 17.99 -13.15
CA GLY A 14 -3.00 16.88 -13.83
C GLY A 14 -4.48 16.72 -13.46
N PRO A 15 -5.14 15.63 -13.91
CA PRO A 15 -6.55 15.36 -13.59
C PRO A 15 -6.82 15.36 -12.07
N SER A 16 -7.90 16.03 -11.65
CA SER A 16 -8.26 16.18 -10.23
C SER A 16 -9.78 16.06 -10.03
N TYR A 17 -10.24 14.89 -9.58
CA TYR A 17 -11.65 14.60 -9.42
C TYR A 17 -11.90 13.65 -8.25
N ALA A 18 -13.14 13.64 -7.76
CA ALA A 18 -13.66 12.62 -6.86
C ALA A 18 -14.67 11.75 -7.63
N LEU A 19 -14.75 10.48 -7.28
CA LEU A 19 -15.73 9.54 -7.84
C LEU A 19 -16.36 8.73 -6.71
N ASP A 20 -17.56 8.22 -6.97
CA ASP A 20 -18.32 7.40 -6.04
C ASP A 20 -18.90 6.19 -6.77
N THR A 21 -18.33 5.02 -6.49
CA THR A 21 -18.86 3.72 -6.87
C THR A 21 -19.16 2.87 -5.63
N VAL A 22 -19.55 3.54 -4.54
CA VAL A 22 -19.78 2.93 -3.22
C VAL A 22 -18.51 2.21 -2.74
N CYS A 23 -18.59 0.96 -2.31
CA CYS A 23 -17.47 0.24 -1.68
C CYS A 23 -16.24 0.06 -2.60
N SER A 24 -16.44 0.07 -3.93
CA SER A 24 -15.36 -0.07 -4.91
C SER A 24 -14.63 1.23 -5.24
N SER A 25 -15.10 2.38 -4.74
CA SER A 25 -14.64 3.71 -5.16
C SER A 25 -13.12 3.86 -5.21
N SER A 26 -12.41 3.54 -4.14
CA SER A 26 -10.96 3.73 -4.10
C SER A 26 -10.18 2.80 -5.04
N LEU A 27 -10.72 1.62 -5.36
CA LEU A 27 -10.13 0.71 -6.35
C LEU A 27 -10.48 1.12 -7.79
N THR A 28 -11.69 1.65 -8.02
CA THR A 28 -12.05 2.31 -9.27
C THR A 28 -11.15 3.51 -9.55
N ALA A 29 -10.86 4.34 -8.53
CA ALA A 29 -9.92 5.45 -8.64
C ALA A 29 -8.50 4.98 -8.97
N MET A 30 -8.07 3.84 -8.41
CA MET A 30 -6.81 3.23 -8.79
C MET A 30 -6.80 2.80 -10.26
N HIS A 31 -7.87 2.18 -10.76
CA HIS A 31 -7.99 1.82 -12.17
C HIS A 31 -7.84 3.06 -13.07
N GLN A 32 -8.55 4.15 -12.78
CA GLN A 32 -8.46 5.39 -13.54
C GLN A 32 -7.05 5.99 -13.53
N ALA A 33 -6.38 5.99 -12.37
CA ALA A 33 -5.00 6.47 -12.26
C ALA A 33 -4.02 5.61 -13.08
N VAL A 34 -4.17 4.29 -13.07
CA VAL A 34 -3.36 3.37 -13.89
C VAL A 34 -3.58 3.60 -15.38
N VAL A 35 -4.84 3.79 -15.81
CA VAL A 35 -5.16 4.12 -17.21
C VAL A 35 -4.53 5.45 -17.62
N ALA A 36 -4.65 6.49 -16.79
CA ALA A 36 -4.05 7.80 -17.06
C ALA A 36 -2.51 7.72 -17.20
N ILE A 37 -1.83 6.95 -16.33
CA ILE A 37 -0.38 6.75 -16.43
C ILE A 37 0.00 5.96 -17.68
N ARG A 38 -0.72 4.88 -17.99
CA ARG A 38 -0.45 4.01 -19.15
C ARG A 38 -0.66 4.72 -20.49
N THR A 39 -1.67 5.58 -20.57
CA THR A 39 -1.98 6.37 -21.77
C THR A 39 -1.11 7.62 -21.90
N GLY A 40 -0.24 7.89 -20.92
CA GLY A 40 0.66 9.05 -20.94
C GLY A 40 0.00 10.38 -20.54
N GLN A 41 -1.23 10.35 -20.01
CA GLN A 41 -1.89 11.56 -19.50
C GLN A 41 -1.23 12.10 -18.22
N CYS A 42 -0.57 11.25 -17.43
CA CYS A 42 0.24 11.66 -16.28
C CYS A 42 1.45 10.73 -16.06
N ASP A 43 2.48 11.23 -15.37
CA ASP A 43 3.66 10.43 -15.00
C ASP A 43 3.52 9.75 -13.63
N ALA A 44 2.67 10.33 -12.78
CA ALA A 44 2.36 9.88 -11.44
C ALA A 44 0.95 10.30 -11.04
N ALA A 45 0.41 9.64 -10.02
CA ALA A 45 -0.92 9.91 -9.48
C ALA A 45 -0.96 9.65 -7.96
N ILE A 46 -1.74 10.45 -7.25
CA ILE A 46 -2.18 10.14 -5.89
C ILE A 46 -3.59 9.57 -5.97
N VAL A 47 -3.77 8.37 -5.43
CA VAL A 47 -5.09 7.73 -5.30
C VAL A 47 -5.46 7.73 -3.84
N GLY A 48 -6.59 8.37 -3.51
CA GLY A 48 -7.10 8.45 -2.14
C GLY A 48 -8.39 7.66 -1.96
N GLY A 49 -8.58 7.12 -0.75
CA GLY A 49 -9.82 6.50 -0.29
C GLY A 49 -10.10 6.98 1.12
N LEU A 50 -11.32 7.46 1.37
CA LEU A 50 -11.70 8.02 2.66
C LEU A 50 -13.10 7.57 3.08
N ASN A 51 -13.27 7.24 4.35
CA ASN A 51 -14.56 6.99 4.98
C ASN A 51 -14.53 7.41 6.45
N LEU A 52 -15.53 8.16 6.89
CA LEU A 52 -15.74 8.57 8.28
C LEU A 52 -17.20 8.35 8.67
N ILE A 53 -17.44 7.85 9.87
CA ILE A 53 -18.74 7.50 10.43
C ILE A 53 -19.12 8.57 11.45
N LEU A 54 -19.58 9.71 10.95
CA LEU A 54 -19.91 10.88 11.77
C LEU A 54 -21.41 10.99 12.09
N ASP A 55 -22.25 10.41 11.25
CA ASP A 55 -23.71 10.46 11.36
C ASP A 55 -24.29 9.04 11.55
N PRO A 56 -24.98 8.77 12.69
CA PRO A 56 -25.58 7.47 12.96
C PRO A 56 -26.71 7.10 11.99
N ALA A 57 -27.32 8.06 11.28
CA ALA A 57 -28.42 7.80 10.34
C ALA A 57 -28.03 6.79 9.25
N TYR A 58 -26.80 6.86 8.74
CA TYR A 58 -26.29 5.89 7.75
C TYR A 58 -26.19 4.48 8.33
N THR A 59 -25.71 4.35 9.57
CA THR A 59 -25.64 3.05 10.25
C THR A 59 -27.05 2.46 10.45
N ILE A 60 -28.03 3.29 10.83
CA ILE A 60 -29.43 2.88 10.94
C ILE A 60 -29.99 2.43 9.59
N HIS A 61 -29.66 3.13 8.49
CA HIS A 61 -30.08 2.74 7.15
C HIS A 61 -29.50 1.39 6.71
N PHE A 62 -28.19 1.18 6.87
CA PHE A 62 -27.57 -0.11 6.54
C PHE A 62 -28.10 -1.26 7.41
N ASN A 63 -28.43 -0.99 8.68
CA ASN A 63 -29.09 -1.98 9.53
C ASN A 63 -30.49 -2.34 9.02
N LYS A 64 -31.29 -1.35 8.57
CA LYS A 64 -32.61 -1.60 7.96
C LYS A 64 -32.53 -2.40 6.66
N LEU A 65 -31.41 -2.32 5.95
CA LEU A 65 -31.09 -3.13 4.77
C LEU A 65 -30.54 -4.53 5.12
N ASN A 66 -30.47 -4.90 6.41
CA ASN A 66 -29.90 -6.15 6.91
C ASN A 66 -28.47 -6.42 6.42
N MET A 67 -27.68 -5.35 6.24
CA MET A 67 -26.29 -5.48 5.79
C MET A 67 -25.29 -5.55 6.94
N LEU A 68 -25.68 -5.06 8.12
CA LEU A 68 -24.81 -4.98 9.27
C LEU A 68 -24.89 -6.27 10.10
N SER A 69 -23.73 -6.78 10.49
CA SER A 69 -23.62 -7.89 11.43
C SER A 69 -24.19 -7.46 12.79
N LYS A 70 -24.92 -8.37 13.45
CA LYS A 70 -25.51 -8.11 14.78
C LYS A 70 -24.47 -8.03 15.89
N ASP A 71 -23.36 -8.74 15.73
CA ASP A 71 -22.26 -8.79 16.70
C ASP A 71 -21.11 -7.83 16.35
N GLY A 72 -21.29 -7.00 15.31
CA GLY A 72 -20.33 -5.98 14.90
C GLY A 72 -19.03 -6.56 14.36
N ARG A 73 -19.07 -7.71 13.67
CA ARG A 73 -17.87 -8.36 13.09
C ARG A 73 -18.09 -8.78 11.64
N CYS A 74 -17.09 -8.52 10.80
CA CYS A 74 -17.00 -9.14 9.48
C CYS A 74 -16.48 -10.57 9.63
N LYS A 75 -17.39 -11.55 9.65
CA LYS A 75 -17.06 -12.99 9.76
C LYS A 75 -16.82 -13.60 8.39
N SER A 76 -15.88 -13.02 7.64
CA SER A 76 -15.63 -13.37 6.23
C SER A 76 -15.42 -14.87 6.07
N PHE A 77 -16.22 -15.48 5.20
CA PHE A 77 -16.17 -16.89 4.79
C PHE A 77 -16.59 -17.92 5.85
N ASP A 78 -16.98 -17.47 7.05
CA ASP A 78 -17.46 -18.33 8.12
C ASP A 78 -18.95 -18.68 7.94
N ILE A 79 -19.39 -19.83 8.45
CA ILE A 79 -20.80 -20.23 8.43
C ILE A 79 -21.71 -19.26 9.20
N THR A 80 -21.16 -18.55 10.19
CA THR A 80 -21.88 -17.59 11.04
C THR A 80 -21.89 -16.17 10.48
N ALA A 81 -21.38 -15.98 9.26
CA ALA A 81 -21.46 -14.72 8.51
C ALA A 81 -22.92 -14.22 8.43
N ASP A 82 -23.16 -12.97 8.84
CA ASP A 82 -24.50 -12.36 8.92
C ASP A 82 -24.52 -10.88 8.51
N GLY A 83 -23.41 -10.35 8.00
CA GLY A 83 -23.26 -8.93 7.66
C GLY A 83 -21.85 -8.42 7.89
N TYR A 84 -21.64 -7.14 7.62
CA TYR A 84 -20.36 -6.47 7.84
C TYR A 84 -20.45 -5.50 9.04
N VAL A 85 -19.30 -5.06 9.54
CA VAL A 85 -19.21 -3.93 10.48
C VAL A 85 -18.59 -2.72 9.78
N ARG A 86 -19.19 -1.54 9.93
CA ARG A 86 -18.66 -0.31 9.31
C ARG A 86 -17.34 0.08 9.97
N ALA A 87 -16.42 0.62 9.19
CA ALA A 87 -15.14 1.11 9.68
C ALA A 87 -14.75 2.44 9.04
N GLU A 88 -13.85 3.16 9.70
CA GLU A 88 -13.26 4.40 9.20
C GLU A 88 -11.88 4.13 8.64
N ALA A 89 -11.51 4.86 7.58
CA ALA A 89 -10.15 4.86 7.07
C ALA A 89 -9.90 6.08 6.20
N VAL A 90 -8.67 6.58 6.22
CA VAL A 90 -8.14 7.50 5.22
C VAL A 90 -6.83 6.92 4.71
N VAL A 91 -6.79 6.57 3.43
CA VAL A 91 -5.65 5.90 2.81
C VAL A 91 -5.30 6.63 1.51
N ALA A 92 -4.01 6.81 1.26
CA ALA A 92 -3.49 7.33 0.00
C ALA A 92 -2.37 6.43 -0.52
N ILE A 93 -2.35 6.20 -1.82
CA ILE A 93 -1.28 5.48 -2.52
C ILE A 93 -0.71 6.40 -3.60
N TYR A 94 0.63 6.42 -3.69
CA TYR A 94 1.35 7.09 -4.77
C TYR A 94 1.71 6.08 -5.86
N LEU A 95 1.24 6.33 -7.07
CA LEU A 95 1.55 5.56 -8.27
C LEU A 95 2.46 6.38 -9.17
N GLN A 96 3.43 5.73 -9.79
CA GLN A 96 4.31 6.36 -10.78
C GLN A 96 4.85 5.32 -11.74
N LYS A 97 5.41 5.77 -12.87
CA LYS A 97 6.17 4.90 -13.78
C LYS A 97 7.36 4.29 -13.04
N ALA A 98 7.58 2.98 -13.22
CA ALA A 98 8.63 2.23 -12.51
C ALA A 98 10.04 2.80 -12.76
N THR A 99 10.29 3.39 -13.93
CA THR A 99 11.56 4.03 -14.29
C THR A 99 11.94 5.20 -13.37
N ASN A 100 10.96 5.84 -12.74
CA ASN A 100 11.17 7.00 -11.88
C ASN A 100 11.13 6.62 -10.38
N ALA A 101 10.76 5.38 -10.07
CA ALA A 101 10.50 4.96 -8.71
C ALA A 101 11.79 4.65 -7.93
N ARG A 102 12.01 5.39 -6.85
CA ARG A 102 13.12 5.13 -5.91
C ARG A 102 12.83 3.94 -4.98
N ARG A 103 11.55 3.68 -4.71
CA ARG A 103 11.07 2.51 -3.95
C ARG A 103 9.82 1.97 -4.63
N ILE A 104 9.77 0.65 -4.78
CA ILE A 104 8.65 -0.08 -5.37
C ILE A 104 8.21 -1.15 -4.37
N TYR A 105 6.98 -1.04 -3.85
CA TYR A 105 6.37 -2.10 -3.03
C TYR A 105 5.87 -3.26 -3.90
N ALA A 106 5.15 -2.92 -4.97
CA ALA A 106 4.61 -3.87 -5.93
C ALA A 106 4.43 -3.19 -7.30
N THR A 107 4.34 -4.00 -8.34
CA THR A 107 4.00 -3.54 -9.69
C THR A 107 2.54 -3.85 -9.98
N VAL A 108 1.80 -2.88 -10.51
CA VAL A 108 0.43 -3.09 -10.98
C VAL A 108 0.49 -3.73 -12.37
N ILE A 109 0.13 -5.01 -12.47
CA ILE A 109 0.19 -5.75 -13.74
C ILE A 109 -1.02 -5.43 -14.61
N ASN A 110 -2.22 -5.41 -14.03
CA ASN A 110 -3.43 -4.97 -14.73
C ASN A 110 -4.51 -4.53 -13.75
N THR A 111 -5.49 -3.76 -14.23
CA THR A 111 -6.68 -3.36 -13.48
C THR A 111 -7.90 -3.48 -14.38
N ALA A 112 -9.05 -3.84 -13.81
CA ALA A 112 -10.31 -3.90 -14.55
C ALA A 112 -11.48 -3.46 -13.68
N ILE A 113 -12.51 -2.93 -14.34
CA ILE A 113 -13.78 -2.58 -13.74
C ILE A 113 -14.91 -3.08 -14.65
N ASN A 114 -16.03 -3.50 -14.07
CA ASN A 114 -17.27 -3.72 -14.82
C ASN A 114 -18.49 -3.44 -13.93
N THR A 115 -19.69 -3.77 -14.41
CA THR A 115 -20.92 -3.60 -13.65
C THR A 115 -21.79 -4.84 -13.78
N ASP A 116 -22.49 -5.19 -12.69
CA ASP A 116 -23.38 -6.35 -12.63
C ASP A 116 -24.52 -6.36 -13.67
N GLY A 117 -24.92 -5.19 -14.17
CA GLY A 117 -26.04 -5.06 -15.10
C GLY A 117 -27.39 -5.39 -14.44
N TYR A 118 -28.35 -5.81 -15.27
CA TYR A 118 -29.68 -6.21 -14.79
C TYR A 118 -29.62 -7.54 -14.04
N LYS A 119 -30.29 -7.57 -12.87
CA LYS A 119 -30.43 -8.76 -12.02
C LYS A 119 -31.89 -8.94 -11.67
N SER A 120 -32.38 -10.18 -11.70
CA SER A 120 -33.80 -10.50 -11.49
C SER A 120 -34.28 -10.31 -10.05
N LYS A 121 -33.37 -10.32 -9.06
CA LYS A 121 -33.72 -10.15 -7.64
C LYS A 121 -33.85 -8.67 -7.27
N ASP A 122 -32.72 -7.97 -7.22
CA ASP A 122 -32.63 -6.54 -6.94
C ASP A 122 -31.24 -6.00 -7.35
N ILE A 123 -31.05 -4.69 -7.16
CA ILE A 123 -29.78 -4.00 -7.47
C ILE A 123 -28.64 -4.37 -6.49
N ILE A 124 -28.96 -4.74 -5.25
CA ILE A 124 -27.98 -4.94 -4.17
C ILE A 124 -27.40 -6.36 -4.12
N ASN A 125 -28.07 -7.33 -4.74
CA ASN A 125 -27.56 -8.70 -4.88
C ASN A 125 -26.34 -8.71 -5.81
N PRO A 126 -25.21 -9.31 -5.44
CA PRO A 126 -24.04 -9.37 -6.31
C PRO A 126 -24.20 -10.38 -7.45
N SER A 127 -23.48 -10.19 -8.56
CA SER A 127 -23.48 -11.12 -9.72
C SER A 127 -22.16 -11.89 -9.86
N SER A 128 -22.21 -13.20 -9.60
CA SER A 128 -21.03 -14.08 -9.69
C SER A 128 -20.54 -14.19 -11.13
N ASP A 129 -21.46 -14.20 -12.10
CA ASP A 129 -21.11 -14.26 -13.51
C ASP A 129 -20.40 -13.00 -13.98
N MET A 130 -20.85 -11.81 -13.56
CA MET A 130 -20.17 -10.56 -13.94
C MET A 130 -18.82 -10.40 -13.25
N GLN A 131 -18.69 -10.82 -11.99
CA GLN A 131 -17.40 -10.88 -11.31
C GLN A 131 -16.44 -11.86 -12.01
N TYR A 132 -16.93 -13.06 -12.36
CA TYR A 132 -16.14 -14.04 -13.11
C TYR A 132 -15.71 -13.51 -14.49
N LEU A 133 -16.60 -12.84 -15.23
CA LEU A 133 -16.28 -12.27 -16.54
C LEU A 133 -15.17 -11.23 -16.44
N MET A 134 -15.26 -10.29 -15.49
CA MET A 134 -14.21 -9.30 -15.23
C MET A 134 -12.87 -9.97 -14.90
N LEU A 135 -12.90 -10.96 -14.00
CA LEU A 135 -11.69 -11.69 -13.62
C LEU A 135 -11.13 -12.47 -14.82
N ARG A 136 -11.95 -13.14 -15.62
CA ARG A 136 -11.45 -13.85 -16.80
C ARG A 136 -10.79 -12.91 -17.81
N GLU A 137 -11.41 -11.77 -18.08
CA GLU A 137 -10.92 -10.77 -19.04
C GLU A 137 -9.59 -10.17 -18.60
N ILE A 138 -9.49 -9.68 -17.36
CA ILE A 138 -8.27 -9.02 -16.87
C ILE A 138 -7.05 -9.94 -16.86
N TYR A 139 -7.22 -11.23 -16.49
CA TYR A 139 -6.13 -12.21 -16.50
C TYR A 139 -5.76 -12.63 -17.93
N SER A 140 -6.75 -12.75 -18.82
CA SER A 140 -6.50 -13.00 -20.26
C SER A 140 -5.73 -11.86 -20.91
N GLU A 141 -6.12 -10.60 -20.67
CA GLU A 141 -5.43 -9.41 -21.17
C GLU A 141 -4.01 -9.29 -20.62
N ALA A 142 -3.81 -9.66 -19.35
CA ALA A 142 -2.50 -9.65 -18.71
C ALA A 142 -1.59 -10.80 -19.17
N GLY A 143 -2.12 -11.80 -19.90
CA GLY A 143 -1.40 -13.01 -20.25
C GLY A 143 -0.94 -13.82 -19.02
N ILE A 144 -1.72 -13.78 -17.92
CA ILE A 144 -1.41 -14.49 -16.68
C ILE A 144 -2.30 -15.73 -16.58
N ASN A 145 -1.71 -16.88 -16.28
CA ASN A 145 -2.46 -18.06 -15.92
C ASN A 145 -3.06 -17.88 -14.50
N PRO A 146 -4.39 -18.03 -14.30
CA PRO A 146 -4.99 -17.97 -12.96
C PRO A 146 -4.38 -18.94 -11.94
N GLU A 147 -3.77 -20.04 -12.39
CA GLU A 147 -3.05 -20.98 -11.51
C GLU A 147 -1.81 -20.37 -10.86
N ASP A 148 -1.21 -19.34 -11.48
CA ASP A 148 0.00 -18.67 -10.98
C ASP A 148 -0.32 -17.61 -9.90
N VAL A 149 -1.58 -17.35 -9.61
CA VAL A 149 -1.98 -16.43 -8.54
C VAL A 149 -1.74 -17.09 -7.19
N ASP A 150 -0.94 -16.45 -6.34
CA ASP A 150 -0.56 -16.97 -5.03
C ASP A 150 -1.61 -16.67 -3.97
N TYR A 151 -2.22 -15.49 -4.06
CA TYR A 151 -3.12 -14.98 -3.04
C TYR A 151 -4.24 -14.12 -3.67
N VAL A 152 -5.46 -14.25 -3.15
CA VAL A 152 -6.54 -13.31 -3.44
C VAL A 152 -7.00 -12.62 -2.15
N GLU A 153 -6.85 -11.30 -2.13
CA GLU A 153 -7.47 -10.43 -1.15
C GLU A 153 -8.90 -10.14 -1.62
N ALA A 154 -9.87 -10.86 -1.04
CA ALA A 154 -11.25 -10.81 -1.48
C ALA A 154 -11.96 -9.54 -0.99
N HIS A 155 -13.11 -9.23 -1.58
CA HIS A 155 -14.01 -8.24 -1.02
C HIS A 155 -14.54 -8.73 0.34
N GLY A 156 -14.98 -9.99 0.45
CA GLY A 156 -15.15 -10.75 1.69
C GLY A 156 -15.76 -9.95 2.83
N THR A 157 -17.02 -9.53 2.68
CA THR A 157 -17.72 -8.67 3.65
C THR A 157 -18.29 -9.45 4.83
N GLY A 158 -18.32 -10.78 4.78
CA GLY A 158 -19.02 -11.56 5.80
C GLY A 158 -20.53 -11.54 5.61
N THR A 159 -21.01 -11.28 4.39
CA THR A 159 -22.43 -11.43 4.03
C THR A 159 -22.64 -12.81 3.41
N GLN A 160 -23.71 -13.51 3.79
CA GLN A 160 -23.94 -14.88 3.28
C GLN A 160 -24.04 -14.93 1.76
N ALA A 161 -24.81 -14.01 1.16
CA ALA A 161 -24.98 -13.92 -0.28
C ALA A 161 -23.71 -13.41 -0.98
N GLY A 162 -23.04 -12.41 -0.42
CA GLY A 162 -21.83 -11.82 -1.01
C GLY A 162 -20.65 -12.76 -1.03
N ASP A 163 -20.31 -13.36 0.11
CA ASP A 163 -19.17 -14.28 0.22
C ASP A 163 -19.37 -15.51 -0.68
N SER A 164 -20.58 -16.06 -0.74
CA SER A 164 -20.89 -17.21 -1.61
C SER A 164 -20.80 -16.85 -3.10
N CYS A 165 -21.31 -15.68 -3.48
CA CYS A 165 -21.29 -15.19 -4.86
C CYS A 165 -19.86 -14.91 -5.35
N GLU A 166 -19.07 -14.22 -4.53
CA GLU A 166 -17.67 -13.90 -4.82
C GLU A 166 -16.82 -15.17 -4.90
N LEU A 167 -16.93 -16.08 -3.92
CA LEU A 167 -16.12 -17.29 -3.92
C LEU A 167 -16.50 -18.27 -5.03
N ALA A 168 -17.74 -18.25 -5.52
CA ALA A 168 -18.11 -18.99 -6.72
C ALA A 168 -17.38 -18.46 -7.97
N ALA A 169 -17.22 -17.14 -8.11
CA ALA A 169 -16.46 -16.55 -9.23
C ALA A 169 -14.96 -16.88 -9.13
N ILE A 170 -14.41 -16.81 -7.91
CA ILE A 170 -13.02 -17.17 -7.62
C ILE A 170 -12.76 -18.66 -7.88
N ASP A 171 -13.62 -19.57 -7.40
CA ASP A 171 -13.48 -21.02 -7.63
C ASP A 171 -13.49 -21.33 -9.13
N LYS A 172 -14.44 -20.75 -9.87
CA LYS A 172 -14.63 -20.95 -11.31
C LYS A 172 -13.43 -20.52 -12.14
N LEU A 173 -12.75 -19.44 -11.76
CA LEU A 173 -11.57 -18.95 -12.50
C LEU A 173 -10.28 -19.61 -12.02
N PHE A 174 -9.99 -19.49 -10.72
CA PHE A 174 -8.67 -19.77 -10.21
C PHE A 174 -8.48 -21.26 -9.93
N CYS A 175 -9.50 -21.98 -9.48
CA CYS A 175 -9.29 -23.26 -8.80
C CYS A 175 -9.41 -24.51 -9.69
N LYS A 176 -9.93 -24.39 -10.92
CA LYS A 176 -10.27 -25.53 -11.80
C LYS A 176 -9.12 -26.54 -12.03
N ASN A 177 -7.89 -26.04 -12.16
CA ASN A 177 -6.72 -26.84 -12.53
C ASN A 177 -5.60 -26.81 -11.47
N ARG A 178 -5.83 -26.15 -10.33
CA ARG A 178 -4.78 -25.95 -9.33
C ARG A 178 -4.43 -27.25 -8.61
N ARG A 179 -3.14 -27.47 -8.42
CA ARG A 179 -2.61 -28.57 -7.59
C ARG A 179 -2.59 -28.22 -6.10
N THR A 180 -2.47 -26.94 -5.78
CA THR A 180 -2.47 -26.43 -4.40
C THR A 180 -3.64 -25.48 -4.19
N PRO A 181 -4.20 -25.43 -2.97
CA PRO A 181 -5.30 -24.53 -2.67
C PRO A 181 -4.95 -23.07 -2.99
N LEU A 182 -5.90 -22.31 -3.51
CA LEU A 182 -5.76 -20.86 -3.60
C LEU A 182 -5.84 -20.28 -2.18
N LEU A 183 -4.86 -19.45 -1.81
CA LEU A 183 -4.88 -18.75 -0.52
C LEU A 183 -5.77 -17.51 -0.62
N ILE A 184 -6.65 -17.31 0.35
CA ILE A 184 -7.53 -16.14 0.41
C ILE A 184 -7.58 -15.50 1.78
N GLY A 185 -7.96 -14.23 1.83
CA GLY A 185 -8.35 -13.55 3.07
C GLY A 185 -9.06 -12.23 2.78
N SER A 186 -9.44 -11.54 3.86
CA SER A 186 -10.07 -10.23 3.82
C SER A 186 -9.65 -9.40 5.03
N VAL A 187 -9.02 -8.25 4.76
CA VAL A 187 -8.65 -7.23 5.76
C VAL A 187 -9.87 -6.75 6.54
N LYS A 188 -11.08 -6.89 5.97
CA LYS A 188 -12.33 -6.46 6.61
C LYS A 188 -12.63 -7.27 7.87
N SER A 189 -12.14 -8.51 7.95
CA SER A 189 -12.22 -9.28 9.19
C SER A 189 -11.46 -8.61 10.33
N ASN A 190 -10.31 -7.98 10.05
CA ASN A 190 -9.42 -7.38 11.03
C ASN A 190 -9.81 -5.96 11.47
N MET A 191 -10.30 -5.13 10.53
CA MET A 191 -10.55 -3.71 10.79
C MET A 191 -11.99 -3.27 10.50
N GLY A 192 -12.86 -4.18 10.06
CA GLY A 192 -14.18 -3.83 9.53
C GLY A 192 -14.14 -3.33 8.09
N HIS A 193 -15.31 -3.02 7.54
CA HIS A 193 -15.47 -2.55 6.18
C HIS A 193 -15.41 -1.03 6.10
N SER A 194 -14.31 -0.50 5.58
CA SER A 194 -14.11 0.95 5.37
C SER A 194 -14.79 1.51 4.12
N GLU A 195 -15.87 0.87 3.68
CA GLU A 195 -16.77 1.30 2.59
C GLU A 195 -15.97 1.80 1.35
N PRO A 196 -16.03 3.07 0.88
CA PRO A 196 -15.31 3.48 -0.34
C PRO A 196 -13.78 3.41 -0.21
N ALA A 197 -13.21 3.42 1.00
CA ALA A 197 -11.77 3.27 1.24
C ALA A 197 -11.29 1.81 1.23
N SER A 198 -12.21 0.85 1.15
CA SER A 198 -11.91 -0.57 1.37
C SER A 198 -10.92 -1.18 0.37
N GLY A 199 -10.95 -0.73 -0.89
CA GLY A 199 -10.01 -1.17 -1.92
C GLY A 199 -8.56 -0.84 -1.56
N LEU A 200 -8.27 0.40 -1.18
CA LEU A 200 -6.92 0.81 -0.79
C LEU A 200 -6.49 0.25 0.57
N CYS A 201 -7.41 0.01 1.52
CA CYS A 201 -7.08 -0.73 2.74
C CYS A 201 -6.61 -2.16 2.42
N SER A 202 -7.28 -2.82 1.46
CA SER A 202 -6.93 -4.16 0.99
C SER A 202 -5.54 -4.17 0.34
N ILE A 203 -5.25 -3.16 -0.51
CA ILE A 203 -3.90 -2.98 -1.08
C ILE A 203 -2.87 -2.72 0.01
N ALA A 204 -3.12 -1.81 0.96
CA ALA A 204 -2.19 -1.51 2.03
C ALA A 204 -1.83 -2.77 2.84
N LYS A 205 -2.82 -3.60 3.21
CA LYS A 205 -2.58 -4.88 3.87
C LYS A 205 -1.72 -5.81 3.02
N VAL A 206 -1.98 -5.92 1.72
CA VAL A 206 -1.18 -6.75 0.80
C VAL A 206 0.26 -6.25 0.71
N LEU A 207 0.48 -4.95 0.55
CA LEU A 207 1.83 -4.37 0.47
C LEU A 207 2.61 -4.55 1.78
N ILE A 208 1.95 -4.34 2.93
CA ILE A 208 2.56 -4.58 4.25
C ILE A 208 2.90 -6.07 4.41
N ALA A 209 2.02 -6.98 3.99
CA ALA A 209 2.25 -8.41 4.03
C ALA A 209 3.44 -8.84 3.15
N MET A 210 3.59 -8.24 1.95
CA MET A 210 4.74 -8.46 1.08
C MET A 210 6.05 -8.00 1.73
N GLU A 211 6.09 -6.79 2.30
CA GLU A 211 7.28 -6.26 2.95
C GLU A 211 7.67 -7.01 4.23
N ALA A 212 6.67 -7.49 4.98
CA ALA A 212 6.86 -8.27 6.20
C ALA A 212 7.17 -9.75 5.91
N GLY A 213 6.93 -10.24 4.69
CA GLY A 213 7.10 -11.64 4.31
C GLY A 213 6.09 -12.59 4.98
N VAL A 214 4.92 -12.10 5.37
CA VAL A 214 3.89 -12.85 6.10
C VAL A 214 2.51 -12.34 5.71
N ILE A 215 1.59 -13.24 5.35
CA ILE A 215 0.16 -12.92 5.23
C ILE A 215 -0.44 -12.94 6.64
N PRO A 216 -1.00 -11.81 7.14
CA PRO A 216 -1.66 -11.78 8.44
C PRO A 216 -2.93 -12.64 8.42
N ALA A 217 -3.27 -13.18 9.59
CA ALA A 217 -4.45 -14.01 9.76
C ALA A 217 -5.75 -13.22 9.54
N ASN A 218 -6.66 -13.83 8.80
CA ASN A 218 -8.08 -13.52 8.76
C ASN A 218 -8.70 -13.94 10.10
N ILE A 219 -9.35 -13.02 10.79
CA ILE A 219 -9.96 -13.30 12.10
C ILE A 219 -11.45 -13.64 11.95
N HIS A 220 -12.05 -14.16 13.01
CA HIS A 220 -13.46 -14.57 13.05
C HIS A 220 -13.85 -15.68 12.04
N PHE A 221 -12.87 -16.46 11.60
CA PHE A 221 -13.06 -17.65 10.78
C PHE A 221 -12.78 -18.89 11.64
N ALA A 222 -13.79 -19.72 11.85
CA ALA A 222 -13.73 -20.95 12.63
C ALA A 222 -14.30 -22.15 11.86
N ILE A 223 -15.46 -21.99 11.22
CA ILE A 223 -16.16 -23.04 10.48
C ILE A 223 -16.42 -22.56 9.05
N PRO A 224 -15.90 -23.24 8.02
CA PRO A 224 -16.14 -22.86 6.64
C PRO A 224 -17.63 -22.80 6.29
N ASN A 225 -18.04 -21.76 5.57
CA ASN A 225 -19.41 -21.63 5.09
C ASN A 225 -19.78 -22.80 4.14
N THR A 226 -20.78 -23.58 4.53
CA THR A 226 -21.21 -24.80 3.81
C THR A 226 -21.87 -24.53 2.47
N ASN A 227 -22.32 -23.28 2.22
CA ASN A 227 -22.84 -22.86 0.92
C ASN A 227 -21.74 -22.65 -0.13
N ILE A 228 -20.47 -22.81 0.26
CA ILE A 228 -19.30 -22.56 -0.59
C ILE A 228 -18.51 -23.87 -0.75
N PRO A 229 -18.79 -24.67 -1.81
CA PRO A 229 -18.16 -25.98 -1.99
C PRO A 229 -16.63 -25.93 -2.00
N ALA A 230 -16.05 -24.89 -2.60
CA ALA A 230 -14.60 -24.71 -2.72
C ALA A 230 -13.86 -24.63 -1.38
N LEU A 231 -14.49 -24.07 -0.34
CA LEU A 231 -13.93 -24.04 1.02
C LEU A 231 -13.98 -25.41 1.67
N ARG A 232 -15.13 -26.09 1.56
CA ARG A 232 -15.33 -27.44 2.11
C ARG A 232 -14.42 -28.47 1.46
N GLU A 233 -14.23 -28.35 0.15
CA GLU A 233 -13.43 -29.27 -0.67
C GLU A 233 -11.93 -28.91 -0.65
N GLY A 234 -11.55 -27.84 0.06
CA GLY A 234 -10.17 -27.43 0.25
C GLY A 234 -9.47 -26.86 -0.99
N ARG A 235 -10.22 -26.54 -2.07
CA ARG A 235 -9.68 -25.82 -3.24
C ARG A 235 -9.30 -24.39 -2.91
N ILE A 236 -10.02 -23.77 -1.98
CA ILE A 236 -9.76 -22.45 -1.45
C ILE A 236 -9.42 -22.59 0.04
N ARG A 237 -8.31 -21.98 0.46
CA ARG A 237 -7.85 -21.98 1.85
C ARG A 237 -7.82 -20.55 2.40
N VAL A 238 -8.67 -20.30 3.40
CA VAL A 238 -8.62 -19.06 4.18
C VAL A 238 -7.35 -19.05 5.04
N ILE A 239 -6.63 -17.92 5.03
CA ILE A 239 -5.46 -17.71 5.88
C ILE A 239 -5.94 -17.38 7.29
N ASP A 240 -6.11 -18.39 8.15
CA ASP A 240 -6.59 -18.27 9.53
C ASP A 240 -5.45 -18.11 10.56
N LYS A 241 -4.20 -18.20 10.11
CA LYS A 241 -2.98 -18.03 10.91
C LYS A 241 -1.95 -17.24 10.12
N ALA A 242 -1.08 -16.52 10.83
CA ALA A 242 0.05 -15.83 10.19
C ALA A 242 0.86 -16.82 9.36
N THR A 243 0.90 -16.60 8.04
CA THR A 243 1.45 -17.57 7.08
C THR A 243 2.66 -16.95 6.39
N PRO A 244 3.87 -17.57 6.47
CA PRO A 244 5.04 -17.10 5.74
C PRO A 244 4.76 -16.95 4.25
N TRP A 245 5.24 -15.87 3.65
CA TRP A 245 4.89 -15.53 2.28
C TRP A 245 6.03 -14.81 1.58
N ASN A 246 6.40 -15.32 0.40
CA ASN A 246 7.49 -14.77 -0.42
C ASN A 246 6.98 -13.72 -1.42
N GLY A 247 5.76 -13.22 -1.25
CA GLY A 247 5.08 -12.42 -2.26
C GLY A 247 4.60 -13.28 -3.43
N GLY A 248 4.51 -12.66 -4.61
CA GLY A 248 4.06 -13.30 -5.84
C GLY A 248 3.00 -12.49 -6.56
N LEU A 249 2.13 -13.18 -7.32
CA LEU A 249 0.98 -12.60 -8.00
C LEU A 249 -0.24 -12.57 -7.08
N VAL A 250 -0.84 -11.40 -6.94
CA VAL A 250 -1.97 -11.17 -6.04
C VAL A 250 -3.13 -10.53 -6.78
N GLY A 251 -4.32 -11.12 -6.64
CA GLY A 251 -5.58 -10.51 -7.02
C GLY A 251 -6.22 -9.76 -5.85
N ILE A 252 -6.77 -8.58 -6.09
CA ILE A 252 -7.47 -7.79 -5.08
C ILE A 252 -8.85 -7.40 -5.60
N ASN A 253 -9.90 -7.79 -4.88
CA ASN A 253 -11.29 -7.51 -5.22
C ASN A 253 -11.85 -6.32 -4.44
N SER A 254 -12.64 -5.49 -5.10
CA SER A 254 -13.53 -4.55 -4.42
C SER A 254 -14.83 -4.36 -5.19
N PHE A 255 -15.96 -4.65 -4.54
CA PHE A 255 -17.27 -4.66 -5.18
C PHE A 255 -18.20 -3.68 -4.47
N GLY A 256 -18.77 -2.74 -5.21
CA GLY A 256 -19.77 -1.81 -4.70
C GLY A 256 -21.13 -2.50 -4.61
N ILE A 257 -21.90 -2.20 -3.55
CA ILE A 257 -23.27 -2.73 -3.38
C ILE A 257 -24.18 -2.44 -4.59
N GLY A 258 -23.93 -1.34 -5.32
CA GLY A 258 -24.66 -1.02 -6.55
C GLY A 258 -24.28 -1.88 -7.77
N GLY A 259 -23.37 -2.85 -7.61
CA GLY A 259 -22.89 -3.74 -8.66
C GLY A 259 -21.68 -3.24 -9.44
N ALA A 260 -21.04 -2.14 -9.02
CA ALA A 260 -19.81 -1.65 -9.63
C ALA A 260 -18.60 -2.44 -9.11
N ASN A 261 -18.00 -3.28 -9.97
CA ASN A 261 -16.92 -4.18 -9.59
C ASN A 261 -15.57 -3.64 -10.00
N SER A 262 -14.53 -3.97 -9.22
CA SER A 262 -13.15 -3.63 -9.52
C SER A 262 -12.19 -4.74 -9.11
N HIS A 263 -11.18 -4.98 -9.94
CA HIS A 263 -10.09 -5.91 -9.66
C HIS A 263 -8.73 -5.30 -10.01
N VAL A 264 -7.72 -5.64 -9.21
CA VAL A 264 -6.33 -5.27 -9.45
C VAL A 264 -5.43 -6.49 -9.32
N ILE A 265 -4.52 -6.66 -10.28
CA ILE A 265 -3.45 -7.65 -10.22
C ILE A 265 -2.15 -6.94 -9.81
N LEU A 266 -1.59 -7.34 -8.68
CA LEU A 266 -0.29 -6.89 -8.20
C LEU A 266 0.75 -8.00 -8.34
N ARG A 267 2.00 -7.62 -8.61
CA ARG A 267 3.17 -8.49 -8.48
C ARG A 267 4.11 -7.91 -7.44
N SER A 268 4.53 -8.72 -6.48
CA SER A 268 5.54 -8.29 -5.49
C SER A 268 6.85 -7.88 -6.16
N ASN A 269 7.55 -6.93 -5.54
CA ASN A 269 8.90 -6.59 -5.96
C ASN A 269 9.88 -7.63 -5.39
N SER A 270 10.40 -8.52 -6.23
CA SER A 270 11.27 -9.64 -5.83
C SER A 270 12.71 -9.23 -5.52
N LYS A 271 12.98 -7.93 -5.31
CA LYS A 271 14.33 -7.44 -5.02
C LYS A 271 14.79 -8.09 -3.72
N ALA A 272 15.70 -9.07 -3.82
CA ALA A 272 16.34 -9.66 -2.67
C ALA A 272 16.91 -8.50 -1.85
N LYS A 273 16.57 -8.41 -0.56
CA LYS A 273 17.29 -7.53 0.36
C LYS A 273 18.75 -7.89 0.16
N MET A 274 19.53 -7.01 -0.45
CA MET A 274 20.97 -7.24 -0.62
C MET A 274 21.51 -7.46 0.79
N THR A 275 21.70 -8.72 1.16
CA THR A 275 22.56 -9.05 2.28
C THR A 275 23.91 -8.63 1.77
N LEU A 276 24.36 -7.44 2.16
CA LEU A 276 25.69 -6.97 1.86
C LEU A 276 26.66 -7.93 2.57
N VAL A 277 26.99 -9.04 1.90
CA VAL A 277 28.28 -9.67 2.08
C VAL A 277 29.25 -8.75 1.36
N SER A 278 29.67 -7.69 2.04
CA SER A 278 30.87 -6.98 1.63
C SER A 278 31.49 -6.28 2.81
N SER A 279 32.55 -6.92 3.29
CA SER A 279 33.66 -6.34 4.03
C SER A 279 34.41 -5.27 3.22
N THR A 280 33.71 -4.30 2.64
CA THR A 280 34.32 -3.17 1.94
C THR A 280 34.58 -2.02 2.91
N ILE A 281 35.69 -1.30 2.69
CA ILE A 281 36.12 -0.15 3.50
C ILE A 281 35.01 0.92 3.59
N GLU A 282 34.19 1.07 2.55
CA GLU A 282 33.03 1.98 2.50
C GLU A 282 31.98 1.72 3.59
N SER A 283 31.81 0.47 4.05
CA SER A 283 30.86 0.16 5.11
C SER A 283 31.32 0.65 6.49
N ARG A 284 32.61 1.02 6.63
CA ARG A 284 33.23 1.51 7.86
C ARG A 284 33.34 3.04 7.91
N LEU A 285 33.03 3.73 6.82
CA LEU A 285 33.03 5.18 6.82
C LEU A 285 31.84 5.72 7.61
N PRO A 286 32.03 6.76 8.43
CA PRO A 286 30.92 7.40 9.11
C PRO A 286 29.98 8.06 8.09
N LYS A 287 28.68 7.96 8.35
CA LYS A 287 27.63 8.49 7.45
C LYS A 287 26.95 9.68 8.09
N LEU A 288 26.91 10.80 7.39
CA LEU A 288 26.14 11.97 7.81
C LEU A 288 24.67 11.78 7.43
N MET A 289 23.78 11.83 8.42
CA MET A 289 22.34 11.84 8.22
C MET A 289 21.78 13.19 8.62
N ALA A 290 21.31 13.96 7.64
CA ALA A 290 20.63 15.23 7.86
C ALA A 290 19.14 15.07 7.56
N VAL A 291 18.29 15.54 8.47
CA VAL A 291 16.83 15.47 8.35
C VAL A 291 16.18 16.79 8.72
N SER A 292 14.93 16.97 8.29
CA SER A 292 14.13 18.15 8.58
C SER A 292 12.72 17.76 9.02
N GLY A 293 12.11 18.57 9.88
CA GLY A 293 10.78 18.31 10.40
C GLY A 293 10.07 19.59 10.84
N ARG A 294 8.75 19.48 11.01
CA ARG A 294 7.91 20.57 11.55
C ARG A 294 8.19 20.84 13.02
N THR A 295 8.65 19.83 13.76
CA THR A 295 8.94 19.91 15.19
C THR A 295 10.26 19.22 15.51
N LYS A 296 10.78 19.44 16.72
CA LYS A 296 12.00 18.76 17.21
C LYS A 296 11.76 17.26 17.35
N GLU A 297 10.58 16.86 17.80
CA GLU A 297 10.18 15.47 17.98
C GLU A 297 10.20 14.72 16.64
N ALA A 298 9.72 15.36 15.56
CA ALA A 298 9.75 14.77 14.22
C ALA A 298 11.20 14.52 13.75
N VAL A 299 12.11 15.46 14.01
CA VAL A 299 13.54 15.30 13.70
C VAL A 299 14.15 14.17 14.53
N HIS A 300 13.86 14.11 15.83
CA HIS A 300 14.32 13.02 16.69
C HIS A 300 13.89 11.65 16.17
N VAL A 301 12.61 11.47 15.84
CA VAL A 301 12.09 10.20 15.32
C VAL A 301 12.81 9.77 14.05
N LEU A 302 13.08 10.69 13.13
CA LEU A 302 13.79 10.38 11.88
C LEU A 302 15.25 9.99 12.13
N LEU A 303 15.94 10.69 13.04
CA LEU A 303 17.32 10.36 13.41
C LEU A 303 17.41 9.02 14.16
N ASP A 304 16.49 8.75 15.08
CA ASP A 304 16.42 7.47 15.80
C ASP A 304 16.17 6.31 14.82
N LYS A 305 15.30 6.51 13.82
CA LYS A 305 15.10 5.53 12.74
C LYS A 305 16.34 5.38 11.86
N ALA A 306 17.03 6.47 11.51
CA ALA A 306 18.28 6.39 10.76
C ALA A 306 19.34 5.58 11.50
N ASN A 307 19.42 5.70 12.83
CA ASN A 307 20.33 4.90 13.65
C ASN A 307 19.88 3.43 13.77
N GLU A 308 18.57 3.16 13.94
CA GLU A 308 18.00 1.79 13.94
C GLU A 308 18.33 1.05 12.64
N TYR A 309 18.27 1.76 11.50
CA TYR A 309 18.52 1.22 10.16
C TYR A 309 19.89 1.66 9.58
N ARG A 310 20.91 1.90 10.42
CA ARG A 310 22.22 2.45 9.99
C ARG A 310 22.99 1.61 8.96
N GLU A 311 22.73 0.31 8.91
CA GLU A 311 23.31 -0.62 7.93
C GLU A 311 22.51 -0.67 6.61
N ASN A 312 21.33 -0.07 6.56
CA ASN A 312 20.46 -0.08 5.39
C ASN A 312 20.74 1.16 4.50
N ASN A 313 21.67 1.01 3.56
CA ASN A 313 22.05 2.09 2.63
C ASN A 313 20.88 2.62 1.78
N GLU A 314 19.94 1.75 1.38
CA GLU A 314 18.77 2.17 0.58
C GLU A 314 17.85 3.09 1.40
N PHE A 315 17.61 2.74 2.66
CA PHE A 315 16.82 3.58 3.58
C PHE A 315 17.50 4.93 3.86
N LEU A 316 18.80 4.92 4.16
CA LEU A 316 19.56 6.14 4.42
C LEU A 316 19.62 7.06 3.18
N SER A 317 19.83 6.49 1.99
CA SER A 317 19.84 7.23 0.72
C SER A 317 18.47 7.86 0.42
N LEU A 318 17.37 7.15 0.71
CA LEU A 318 16.03 7.67 0.55
C LEU A 318 15.76 8.83 1.51
N LEU A 319 16.11 8.69 2.79
CA LEU A 319 15.99 9.77 3.77
C LEU A 319 16.81 11.00 3.35
N HIS A 320 18.07 10.79 2.97
CA HIS A 320 18.94 11.88 2.51
C HIS A 320 18.33 12.61 1.32
N THR A 321 17.79 11.88 0.33
CA THR A 321 17.11 12.50 -0.82
C THR A 321 15.93 13.35 -0.40
N ILE A 322 15.07 12.84 0.48
CA ILE A 322 13.85 13.54 0.88
C ILE A 322 14.21 14.86 1.58
N HIS A 323 15.26 14.83 2.41
CA HIS A 323 15.63 15.96 3.26
C HIS A 323 16.78 16.81 2.72
N SER A 324 17.29 16.53 1.52
CA SER A 324 18.32 17.36 0.87
C SER A 324 17.77 18.72 0.43
N ASP A 325 16.49 18.77 0.09
CA ASP A 325 15.81 19.99 -0.33
C ASP A 325 15.07 20.70 0.81
N ASN A 326 14.75 21.97 0.60
CA ASN A 326 13.92 22.71 1.54
C ASN A 326 12.45 22.28 1.44
N ILE A 327 11.94 21.65 2.50
CA ILE A 327 10.53 21.27 2.59
C ILE A 327 9.74 22.39 3.26
N ALA A 328 8.69 22.88 2.61
CA ALA A 328 7.84 23.94 3.15
C ALA A 328 7.28 23.57 4.53
N GLY A 329 7.43 24.47 5.50
CA GLY A 329 6.99 24.28 6.89
C GLY A 329 7.94 23.46 7.78
N HIS A 330 9.05 22.93 7.26
CA HIS A 330 10.07 22.26 8.07
C HIS A 330 11.06 23.26 8.68
N ASN A 331 10.67 23.87 9.80
CA ASN A 331 11.49 24.88 10.49
C ASN A 331 12.54 24.30 11.45
N THR A 332 12.54 22.98 11.64
CA THR A 332 13.54 22.28 12.45
C THR A 332 14.37 21.37 11.56
N ARG A 333 15.69 21.40 11.74
CA ARG A 333 16.63 20.48 11.09
C ARG A 333 17.52 19.86 12.15
N GLY A 334 17.96 18.64 11.90
CA GLY A 334 18.95 17.98 12.73
C GLY A 334 19.85 17.10 11.90
N TYR A 335 21.02 16.81 12.43
CA TYR A 335 21.91 15.82 11.85
C TYR A 335 22.48 14.88 12.89
N GLU A 336 22.93 13.72 12.43
CA GLU A 336 23.68 12.74 13.21
C GLU A 336 24.80 12.14 12.35
N ILE A 337 25.98 11.95 12.94
CA ILE A 337 27.09 11.23 12.32
C ILE A 337 27.03 9.77 12.81
N LEU A 338 26.51 8.90 11.95
CA LEU A 338 26.38 7.48 12.25
C LEU A 338 27.76 6.79 12.29
N ALA A 339 27.93 5.85 13.22
CA ALA A 339 29.09 4.97 13.36
C ALA A 339 30.45 5.67 13.68
N TYR A 340 30.44 6.91 14.16
CA TYR A 340 31.63 7.62 14.64
C TYR A 340 31.64 7.76 16.18
N ASP A 341 30.86 8.72 16.71
CA ASP A 341 30.83 9.07 18.14
C ASP A 341 29.43 9.41 18.67
N GLY A 342 28.39 9.28 17.83
CA GLY A 342 27.02 9.65 18.19
C GLY A 342 26.78 11.17 18.22
N THR A 343 27.64 11.97 17.57
CA THR A 343 27.42 13.41 17.41
C THR A 343 26.05 13.65 16.80
N ARG A 344 25.21 14.35 17.54
CA ARG A 344 23.85 14.72 17.17
C ARG A 344 23.60 16.18 17.51
N GLU A 345 23.11 16.94 16.55
CA GLU A 345 22.72 18.32 16.76
C GLU A 345 21.35 18.58 16.14
N ILE A 346 20.53 19.36 16.84
CA ILE A 346 19.21 19.77 16.37
C ILE A 346 19.05 21.26 16.57
N ALA A 347 18.66 21.94 15.51
CA ALA A 347 18.42 23.36 15.50
C ALA A 347 17.03 23.67 14.93
N THR A 348 16.29 24.51 15.64
CA THR A 348 15.07 25.14 15.12
C THR A 348 15.43 26.56 14.72
N LYS A 349 15.19 26.94 13.47
CA LYS A 349 15.43 28.30 12.98
C LYS A 349 14.33 28.71 12.01
N ASN A 350 13.93 29.98 12.09
CA ASN A 350 13.14 30.61 11.03
C ASN A 350 14.10 30.98 9.89
N TYR A 351 13.96 30.29 8.76
CA TYR A 351 14.75 30.56 7.56
C TYR A 351 13.91 31.33 6.55
N ASP A 352 13.55 32.57 6.87
CA ASP A 352 12.89 33.46 5.91
C ASP A 352 13.91 34.18 4.99
N GLU A 353 15.22 33.96 5.22
CA GLU A 353 16.30 34.63 4.49
C GLU A 353 17.17 33.64 3.71
N LYS A 354 17.47 33.97 2.45
CA LYS A 354 18.48 33.25 1.65
C LYS A 354 19.86 33.48 2.25
N ARG A 355 20.59 32.41 2.55
CA ARG A 355 21.94 32.47 3.13
C ARG A 355 22.99 32.24 2.03
N PRO A 356 23.80 33.25 1.66
CA PRO A 356 24.87 33.05 0.70
C PRO A 356 25.94 32.11 1.26
N ILE A 357 26.50 31.27 0.39
CA ILE A 357 27.59 30.37 0.73
C ILE A 357 28.91 31.04 0.32
N TRP A 358 29.81 31.25 1.27
CA TRP A 358 31.13 31.85 1.06
C TRP A 358 32.21 30.80 1.25
N PHE A 359 33.07 30.62 0.26
CA PHE A 359 34.24 29.74 0.37
C PHE A 359 35.46 30.59 0.73
N ILE A 360 36.09 30.28 1.86
CA ILE A 360 37.27 30.99 2.37
C ILE A 360 38.47 30.06 2.27
N PHE A 361 39.44 30.43 1.46
CA PHE A 361 40.66 29.67 1.24
C PHE A 361 41.78 30.24 2.09
N SER A 362 42.10 29.54 3.19
CA SER A 362 43.21 29.91 4.06
C SER A 362 44.55 29.78 3.35
N GLY A 363 45.53 30.59 3.78
CA GLY A 363 46.88 30.58 3.23
C GLY A 363 47.86 29.69 4.00
N MET A 364 49.14 30.05 3.92
CA MET A 364 50.26 29.38 4.58
C MET A 364 50.10 29.35 6.10
N GLY A 365 50.63 28.28 6.75
CA GLY A 365 50.59 28.10 8.20
C GLY A 365 49.52 27.13 8.69
N THR A 366 48.73 26.54 7.78
CA THR A 366 47.68 25.56 8.08
C THR A 366 48.12 24.10 7.88
N GLN A 367 49.34 23.88 7.39
CA GLN A 367 49.87 22.54 7.13
C GLN A 367 50.26 21.78 8.40
N TRP A 368 50.05 20.46 8.42
CA TRP A 368 50.49 19.57 9.50
C TRP A 368 50.81 18.15 8.98
N PRO A 369 51.69 17.37 9.64
CA PRO A 369 52.07 16.04 9.19
C PRO A 369 50.87 15.07 9.15
N GLY A 370 50.52 14.57 7.95
CA GLY A 370 49.39 13.65 7.77
C GLY A 370 48.04 14.32 7.48
N MET A 371 48.01 15.64 7.23
CA MET A 371 46.78 16.34 6.85
C MET A 371 46.05 15.67 5.69
N GLY A 372 44.73 15.50 5.83
CA GLY A 372 43.87 14.89 4.80
C GLY A 372 43.92 13.36 4.72
N ARG A 373 44.77 12.67 5.50
CA ARG A 373 44.90 11.20 5.43
C ARG A 373 43.57 10.46 5.69
N GLU A 374 42.75 10.96 6.60
CA GLU A 374 41.43 10.37 6.89
C GLU A 374 40.44 10.59 5.74
N LEU A 375 40.52 11.74 5.06
CA LEU A 375 39.67 12.07 3.91
C LEU A 375 39.96 11.18 2.70
N LEU A 376 41.18 10.66 2.57
CA LEU A 376 41.53 9.68 1.52
C LEU A 376 40.73 8.38 1.62
N GLY A 377 39.98 8.14 2.71
CA GLY A 377 39.01 7.04 2.79
C GLY A 377 37.77 7.25 1.90
N ILE A 378 37.48 8.49 1.49
CA ILE A 378 36.33 8.85 0.64
C ILE A 378 36.78 8.81 -0.83
N GLU A 379 36.08 8.06 -1.68
CA GLU A 379 36.46 7.85 -3.09
C GLU A 379 36.70 9.16 -3.85
N ILE A 380 35.88 10.19 -3.60
CA ILE A 380 36.02 11.50 -4.27
C ILE A 380 37.32 12.23 -3.92
N CYS A 381 37.95 11.91 -2.79
CA CYS A 381 39.22 12.47 -2.37
C CYS A 381 40.42 11.62 -2.84
N GLN A 382 40.18 10.46 -3.47
CA GLN A 382 41.22 9.60 -4.06
C GLN A 382 41.48 9.92 -5.53
N ARG A 383 40.53 10.59 -6.20
CA ARG A 383 40.65 11.09 -7.57
C ARG A 383 41.27 12.49 -7.58
#